data_AF-A0A4Q3KCG3-F1
#
_entry.id   AF-A0A4Q3KCG3-F1
#
_cell.length_a   1.000
_cell.length_b   1.000
_cell.length_c   1.000
_cell.angle_alpha   90.00
_cell.angle_beta   90.00
_cell.angle_gamma   90.00
#
_symmetry.space_group_name_H-M   'P 1'
#
loop_
_entity.id
_entity.type
_entity.pdbx_description
1 polymer ?
#
loop_
_entity_poly.entity_id
_entity_poly.type
_entity_poly.pdbx_seq_one_letter_code
_entity_poly.pdbx_strand_id
1 'polypeptide(L)'
;MVEQARGAVERNGNAVNRHAFDCVCAPCAAWGRRPLAPGPGGFLPCGTIARRPPSEKALPVPSPTYELRVADAPADIDAQAWDALLAAQPHATPFLRHAYLAALHDSGSATPQTGWTPLFFTLWSADVLQAACALYVKPHSYGEYVFDWAWADAYARHGLEYYPKAVAAVPFTPVPGARLLARDAATRLALLQALLAWCADAELSSLHLLFAADEDVQAAQQAGLMLRHTVQFHWKNVAPTLPTACGSLPPEGAQPALGRPGGGLAVAPTLPAACGSLPPEGAQPALGRPGGGLAVAPT
;
A
#
# COMPACT_ATOMS: atom_id res chain seq x y z
N MET A 1 15.09 9.56 16.28
CA MET A 1 13.67 9.29 16.58
C MET A 1 13.34 7.78 16.69
N VAL A 2 14.34 6.90 16.87
CA VAL A 2 14.17 5.43 16.93
C VAL A 2 14.16 4.89 18.38
N GLU A 3 14.61 5.68 19.36
CA GLU A 3 14.79 5.23 20.75
C GLU A 3 13.50 5.30 21.61
N GLN A 4 12.54 6.17 21.29
CA GLN A 4 11.39 6.46 22.17
C GLN A 4 10.22 5.45 22.07
N ALA A 5 10.26 4.50 21.14
CA ALA A 5 9.20 3.48 20.99
C ALA A 5 9.50 2.16 21.74
N ARG A 6 10.53 2.12 22.59
CA ARG A 6 10.93 0.91 23.35
C ARG A 6 10.06 0.65 24.60
N GLY A 7 9.41 1.67 25.17
CA GLY A 7 8.75 1.55 26.49
C GLY A 7 7.25 1.20 26.52
N ALA A 8 6.56 1.11 25.38
CA ALA A 8 5.11 0.95 25.33
C ALA A 8 4.62 -0.49 25.03
N VAL A 9 5.53 -1.41 24.70
CA VAL A 9 5.17 -2.73 24.12
C VAL A 9 4.96 -3.84 25.16
N GLU A 10 5.42 -3.69 26.41
CA GLU A 10 5.36 -4.80 27.39
C GLU A 10 4.12 -4.83 28.28
N ARG A 11 3.18 -3.88 28.16
CA ARG A 11 2.03 -3.79 29.10
C ARG A 11 0.71 -4.38 28.63
N ASN A 12 0.57 -4.76 27.37
CA ASN A 12 -0.65 -5.41 26.86
C ASN A 12 -0.25 -6.61 26.02
N GLY A 13 -0.71 -7.81 26.38
CA GLY A 13 -0.34 -9.11 25.79
C GLY A 13 -0.72 -9.35 24.32
N ASN A 14 -0.72 -8.32 23.46
CA ASN A 14 -0.81 -8.46 22.01
C ASN A 14 0.59 -8.42 21.40
N ALA A 15 1.00 -9.52 20.77
CA ALA A 15 2.23 -9.57 20.00
C ALA A 15 2.12 -8.63 18.78
N VAL A 16 2.93 -7.58 18.78
CA VAL A 16 3.08 -6.66 17.64
C VAL A 16 4.17 -7.20 16.74
N ASN A 17 3.82 -7.64 15.53
CA ASN A 17 4.83 -7.95 14.51
C ASN A 17 5.21 -6.69 13.74
N ARG A 18 6.52 -6.47 13.60
CA ARG A 18 7.09 -5.42 12.76
C ARG A 18 7.47 -6.02 11.42
N HIS A 19 6.92 -5.48 10.34
CA HIS A 19 7.37 -5.83 8.99
C HIS A 19 8.01 -4.58 8.39
N ALA A 20 9.25 -4.71 7.94
CA ALA A 20 9.84 -3.75 7.03
C ALA A 20 9.17 -3.93 5.67
N PHE A 21 8.80 -2.82 5.03
CA PHE A 21 8.39 -2.85 3.64
C PHE A 21 9.05 -1.72 2.89
N ASP A 22 9.27 -1.99 1.62
CA ASP A 22 10.19 -1.26 0.80
C ASP A 22 9.40 -0.33 -0.12
N CYS A 23 9.78 0.95 -0.06
CA CYS A 23 9.35 1.97 -1.00
C CYS A 23 10.57 2.36 -1.82
N VAL A 24 10.48 2.35 -3.15
CA VAL A 24 11.62 2.79 -3.98
C VAL A 24 11.28 4.11 -4.66
N CYS A 25 12.18 5.08 -4.58
CA CYS A 25 12.00 6.43 -5.09
C CYS A 25 13.19 6.85 -5.96
N ALA A 26 12.93 7.35 -7.16
CA ALA A 26 13.90 8.13 -7.92
C ALA A 26 13.39 9.58 -8.10
N PRO A 27 14.25 10.59 -7.88
CA PRO A 27 13.95 11.94 -8.33
C PRO A 27 13.96 11.97 -9.86
N CYS A 28 12.88 12.44 -10.47
CA CYS A 28 12.81 12.66 -11.91
C CYS A 28 13.23 14.12 -12.19
N ALA A 29 14.44 14.29 -12.73
CA ALA A 29 15.04 15.48 -13.35
C ALA A 29 14.98 16.88 -12.68
N ALA A 30 14.27 17.12 -11.58
CA ALA A 30 14.23 18.43 -10.92
C ALA A 30 15.56 18.82 -10.23
N TRP A 31 16.43 17.84 -9.97
CA TRP A 31 17.80 18.08 -9.52
C TRP A 31 18.78 18.06 -10.70
N GLY A 32 18.54 19.00 -11.61
CA GLY A 32 19.47 19.36 -12.66
C GLY A 32 20.65 20.16 -12.10
N ARG A 33 21.84 19.60 -12.28
CA ARG A 33 23.14 20.29 -12.29
C ARG A 33 22.97 21.73 -12.79
N ARG A 34 23.20 22.74 -11.94
CA ARG A 34 23.69 24.01 -12.48
C ARG A 34 25.06 23.72 -13.10
N PRO A 35 25.31 24.06 -14.37
CA PRO A 35 26.68 24.19 -14.82
C PRO A 35 27.33 25.24 -13.91
N LEU A 36 28.39 24.88 -13.18
CA LEU A 36 29.30 25.92 -12.70
C LEU A 36 29.77 26.64 -13.96
N ALA A 37 29.55 27.95 -14.01
CA ALA A 37 30.10 28.79 -15.06
C ALA A 37 31.60 28.49 -15.23
N PRO A 38 32.13 28.42 -16.46
CA PRO A 38 33.57 28.28 -16.64
C PRO A 38 34.25 29.54 -16.08
N GLY A 39 34.97 29.39 -14.98
CA GLY A 39 35.92 30.39 -14.50
C GLY A 39 37.09 30.52 -15.48
N PRO A 40 37.71 31.71 -15.62
CA PRO A 40 38.77 31.92 -16.58
C PRO A 40 40.10 31.39 -16.04
N GLY A 41 40.83 30.64 -16.88
CA GLY A 41 42.23 30.23 -16.66
C GLY A 41 42.38 28.78 -16.20
N GLY A 42 43.27 27.95 -16.72
CA GLY A 42 44.33 28.14 -17.70
C GLY A 42 44.84 26.77 -18.17
N PHE A 43 45.62 26.81 -19.26
CA PHE A 43 46.31 25.69 -19.91
C PHE A 43 47.16 24.82 -18.98
N LEU A 44 47.37 23.54 -19.36
CA LEU A 44 48.66 22.83 -19.51
C LEU A 44 48.41 21.41 -20.14
N PRO A 45 49.42 20.75 -20.75
CA PRO A 45 49.27 20.06 -22.03
C PRO A 45 49.22 18.53 -22.02
N CYS A 46 48.79 18.04 -23.19
CA CYS A 46 48.85 16.71 -23.81
C CYS A 46 49.87 15.70 -23.25
N GLY A 47 49.36 14.58 -22.71
CA GLY A 47 50.09 13.33 -22.52
C GLY A 47 49.47 12.22 -23.38
N THR A 48 50.28 11.66 -24.28
CA THR A 48 49.91 10.57 -25.20
C THR A 48 49.76 9.25 -24.44
N ILE A 49 48.57 8.62 -24.48
CA ILE A 49 48.36 7.25 -23.99
C ILE A 49 48.03 6.34 -25.19
N ALA A 50 48.74 5.21 -25.24
CA ALA A 50 48.78 4.24 -26.32
C ALA A 50 47.41 3.64 -26.67
N ARG A 51 47.19 3.40 -27.97
CA ARG A 51 45.98 2.77 -28.52
C ARG A 51 45.94 1.29 -28.15
N ARG A 52 44.87 0.88 -27.46
CA ARG A 52 44.48 -0.53 -27.26
C ARG A 52 44.00 -1.11 -28.60
N PRO A 53 44.33 -2.37 -28.96
CA PRO A 53 43.80 -2.97 -30.18
C PRO A 53 42.27 -3.11 -30.10
N PRO A 54 41.55 -3.06 -31.24
CA PRO A 54 40.10 -3.11 -31.25
C PRO A 54 39.62 -4.48 -30.76
N SER A 55 38.82 -4.48 -29.69
CA SER A 55 38.05 -5.65 -29.29
C SER A 55 37.02 -5.95 -30.36
N GLU A 56 37.01 -7.20 -30.79
CA GLU A 56 36.03 -7.83 -31.68
C GLU A 56 34.61 -7.39 -31.31
N LYS A 57 33.91 -6.70 -32.23
CA LYS A 57 32.53 -6.30 -32.03
C LYS A 57 31.69 -7.57 -31.91
N ALA A 58 31.22 -7.86 -30.70
CA ALA A 58 30.13 -8.81 -30.51
C ALA A 58 28.98 -8.43 -31.45
N LEU A 59 28.55 -9.37 -32.29
CA LEU A 59 27.35 -9.22 -33.11
C LEU A 59 26.19 -8.80 -32.19
N PRO A 60 25.39 -7.78 -32.55
CA PRO A 60 24.25 -7.38 -31.73
C PRO A 60 23.29 -8.56 -31.63
N VAL A 61 23.20 -9.15 -30.43
CA VAL A 61 22.13 -10.09 -30.10
C VAL A 61 20.83 -9.30 -30.26
N PRO A 62 19.87 -9.74 -31.10
CA PRO A 62 18.63 -9.01 -31.26
C PRO A 62 17.93 -8.97 -29.90
N SER A 63 17.91 -7.78 -29.30
CA SER A 63 17.10 -7.55 -28.11
C SER A 63 15.64 -7.60 -28.56
N PRO A 64 14.76 -8.31 -27.84
CA PRO A 64 13.34 -8.33 -28.19
C PRO A 64 12.83 -6.89 -28.31
N THR A 65 12.18 -6.58 -29.44
CA THR A 65 11.56 -5.28 -29.65
C THR A 65 10.25 -5.26 -28.91
N TYR A 66 10.17 -4.45 -27.85
CA TYR A 66 8.95 -4.26 -27.09
C TYR A 66 8.21 -3.01 -27.56
N GLU A 67 6.88 -3.09 -27.61
CA GLU A 67 5.98 -1.96 -27.81
C GLU A 67 5.41 -1.53 -26.46
N LEU A 68 5.62 -0.27 -26.07
CA LEU A 68 5.00 0.33 -24.89
C LEU A 68 3.64 0.92 -25.26
N ARG A 69 2.59 0.47 -24.58
CA ARG A 69 1.24 1.04 -24.69
C ARG A 69 0.80 1.59 -23.34
N VAL A 70 0.07 2.69 -23.38
CA VAL A 70 -0.47 3.37 -22.19
C VAL A 70 -1.98 3.51 -22.37
N ALA A 71 -2.74 3.15 -21.34
CA ALA A 71 -4.18 3.31 -21.28
C ALA A 71 -4.58 4.10 -20.04
N ASP A 72 -5.67 4.86 -20.13
CA ASP A 72 -6.16 5.71 -19.04
C ASP A 72 -7.29 5.05 -18.24
N ALA A 73 -7.72 3.85 -18.63
CA ALA A 73 -8.70 3.07 -17.90
C ALA A 73 -8.36 1.57 -17.94
N PRO A 74 -8.73 0.80 -16.90
CA PRO A 74 -8.60 -0.66 -16.93
C PRO A 74 -9.37 -1.27 -18.10
N ALA A 75 -10.51 -0.71 -18.46
CA ALA A 75 -11.40 -1.21 -19.51
C ALA A 75 -10.74 -1.29 -20.90
N ASP A 76 -9.68 -0.51 -21.13
CA ASP A 76 -8.95 -0.47 -22.41
C ASP A 76 -7.87 -1.56 -22.51
N ILE A 77 -7.73 -2.40 -21.48
CA ILE A 77 -6.75 -3.49 -21.39
C ILE A 77 -7.48 -4.82 -21.46
N ASP A 78 -6.92 -5.76 -22.22
CA ASP A 78 -7.38 -7.15 -22.21
C ASP A 78 -7.26 -7.74 -20.80
N ALA A 79 -8.43 -7.97 -20.17
CA ALA A 79 -8.54 -8.49 -18.82
C ALA A 79 -7.93 -9.90 -18.68
N GLN A 80 -8.07 -10.75 -19.69
CA GLN A 80 -7.54 -12.11 -19.66
C GLN A 80 -6.02 -12.11 -19.75
N ALA A 81 -5.44 -11.27 -20.61
CA ALA A 81 -3.99 -11.11 -20.72
C ALA A 81 -3.39 -10.54 -19.42
N TRP A 82 -4.03 -9.53 -18.83
CA TRP A 82 -3.62 -8.95 -17.55
C TRP A 82 -3.66 -9.98 -16.42
N ASP A 83 -4.79 -10.66 -16.25
CA ASP A 83 -4.97 -11.63 -15.17
C ASP A 83 -4.07 -12.87 -15.34
N ALA A 84 -3.78 -13.28 -16.58
CA ALA A 84 -2.80 -14.34 -16.87
C ALA A 84 -1.37 -13.91 -16.46
N LEU A 85 -0.98 -12.66 -16.74
CA LEU A 85 0.32 -12.13 -16.33
C LEU A 85 0.40 -12.01 -14.80
N LEU A 86 -0.67 -11.57 -14.14
CA LEU A 86 -0.77 -11.50 -12.69
C LEU A 86 -0.66 -12.89 -12.05
N ALA A 87 -1.35 -13.90 -12.60
CA ALA A 87 -1.30 -15.27 -12.11
C ALA A 87 0.10 -15.89 -12.22
N ALA A 88 0.93 -15.41 -13.14
CA ALA A 88 2.32 -15.85 -13.30
C ALA A 88 3.29 -15.19 -12.28
N GLN A 89 2.85 -14.21 -11.49
CA GLN A 89 3.72 -13.60 -10.48
C GLN A 89 3.89 -14.53 -9.26
N PRO A 90 5.05 -14.51 -8.57
CA PRO A 90 5.32 -15.38 -7.41
C PRO A 90 4.28 -15.25 -6.28
N HIS A 91 3.72 -14.06 -6.09
CA HIS A 91 2.73 -13.74 -5.06
C HIS A 91 1.51 -13.03 -5.66
N ALA A 92 0.80 -13.73 -6.55
CA ALA A 92 -0.41 -13.22 -7.16
C ALA A 92 -1.44 -12.78 -6.09
N THR A 93 -1.96 -11.57 -6.25
CA THR A 93 -2.85 -10.91 -5.30
C THR A 93 -4.19 -10.59 -5.94
N PRO A 94 -5.34 -10.74 -5.25
CA PRO A 94 -6.63 -10.34 -5.81
C PRO A 94 -6.70 -8.84 -6.09
N PHE A 95 -5.88 -8.03 -5.41
CA PHE A 95 -5.94 -6.58 -5.45
C PHE A 95 -5.29 -5.94 -6.69
N LEU A 96 -4.70 -6.76 -7.56
CA LEU A 96 -4.26 -6.33 -8.89
C LEU A 96 -5.02 -7.03 -10.01
N ARG A 97 -6.05 -7.83 -9.71
CA ARG A 97 -6.90 -8.38 -10.78
C ARG A 97 -7.53 -7.25 -11.56
N HIS A 98 -7.72 -7.46 -12.86
CA HIS A 98 -8.34 -6.48 -13.75
C HIS A 98 -9.68 -6.01 -13.20
N ALA A 99 -10.55 -6.95 -12.80
CA ALA A 99 -11.86 -6.65 -12.24
C ALA A 99 -11.81 -5.83 -10.93
N TYR A 100 -10.78 -6.01 -10.11
CA TYR A 100 -10.60 -5.22 -8.89
C TYR A 100 -10.20 -3.77 -9.22
N LEU A 101 -9.27 -3.60 -10.17
CA LEU A 101 -8.86 -2.28 -10.65
C LEU A 101 -10.02 -1.57 -11.33
N ALA A 102 -10.80 -2.26 -12.18
CA ALA A 102 -12.02 -1.72 -12.77
C ALA A 102 -13.02 -1.24 -11.71
N ALA A 103 -13.32 -2.06 -10.71
CA ALA A 103 -14.24 -1.70 -9.63
C ALA A 103 -13.82 -0.43 -8.85
N LEU A 104 -12.51 -0.22 -8.63
CA LEU A 104 -11.99 0.98 -7.99
C LEU A 104 -12.22 2.25 -8.82
N HIS A 105 -12.13 2.16 -10.15
CA HIS A 105 -12.38 3.29 -11.05
C HIS A 105 -13.88 3.51 -11.24
N ASP A 106 -14.64 2.46 -11.52
CA ASP A 106 -16.09 2.51 -11.79
C ASP A 106 -16.88 3.01 -10.59
N SER A 107 -16.43 2.70 -9.37
CA SER A 107 -17.02 3.22 -8.13
C SER A 107 -16.68 4.68 -7.82
N GLY A 108 -15.76 5.28 -8.56
CA GLY A 108 -15.24 6.62 -8.28
C GLY A 108 -14.15 6.67 -7.20
N SER A 109 -13.77 5.53 -6.62
CA SER A 109 -12.84 5.47 -5.48
C SER A 109 -11.43 5.94 -5.86
N ALA A 110 -10.85 5.38 -6.92
CA ALA A 110 -9.54 5.74 -7.45
C ALA A 110 -9.71 6.44 -8.80
N THR A 111 -9.93 7.75 -8.78
CA THR A 111 -10.16 8.56 -9.99
C THR A 111 -9.40 9.88 -9.89
N PRO A 112 -9.25 10.63 -11.00
CA PRO A 112 -8.65 11.96 -10.96
C PRO A 112 -9.31 12.88 -9.91
N GLN A 113 -10.62 12.76 -9.69
CA GLN A 113 -11.37 13.54 -8.70
C GLN A 113 -10.94 13.25 -7.25
N THR A 114 -10.48 12.03 -6.96
CA THR A 114 -9.91 11.65 -5.65
C THR A 114 -8.39 11.72 -5.62
N GLY A 115 -7.78 12.36 -6.63
CA GLY A 115 -6.33 12.53 -6.76
C GLY A 115 -5.59 11.24 -7.14
N TRP A 116 -6.24 10.33 -7.85
CA TRP A 116 -5.69 9.11 -8.42
C TRP A 116 -5.89 9.12 -9.94
N THR A 117 -5.05 9.86 -10.67
CA THR A 117 -5.11 9.87 -12.14
C THR A 117 -4.46 8.59 -12.68
N PRO A 118 -5.23 7.64 -13.26
CA PRO A 118 -4.71 6.33 -13.62
C PRO A 118 -3.96 6.34 -14.95
N LEU A 119 -2.92 5.52 -15.02
CA LEU A 119 -2.17 5.20 -16.22
C LEU A 119 -1.74 3.74 -16.16
N PHE A 120 -2.15 2.96 -17.14
CA PHE A 120 -1.82 1.55 -17.24
C PHE A 120 -0.79 1.34 -18.33
N PHE A 121 0.44 1.07 -17.90
CA PHE A 121 1.55 0.80 -18.81
C PHE A 121 1.60 -0.69 -19.12
N THR A 122 1.75 -1.02 -20.39
CA THR A 122 1.88 -2.41 -20.86
C THR A 122 3.01 -2.52 -21.88
N LEU A 123 3.86 -3.54 -21.73
CA LEU A 123 4.88 -3.91 -22.71
C LEU A 123 4.43 -5.13 -23.49
N TRP A 124 4.45 -5.03 -24.81
CA TRP A 124 4.03 -6.07 -25.73
C TRP A 124 5.20 -6.54 -26.59
N SER A 125 5.24 -7.83 -26.87
CA SER A 125 6.08 -8.39 -27.93
C SER A 125 5.14 -9.14 -28.87
N ALA A 126 4.95 -8.60 -30.07
CA ALA A 126 3.80 -8.91 -30.92
C ALA A 126 2.49 -8.80 -30.11
N ASP A 127 1.67 -9.85 -30.09
CA ASP A 127 0.38 -9.87 -29.39
C ASP A 127 0.45 -10.44 -27.96
N VAL A 128 1.66 -10.64 -27.44
CA VAL A 128 1.84 -11.22 -26.09
C VAL A 128 2.24 -10.14 -25.10
N LEU A 129 1.40 -9.93 -24.09
CA LEU A 129 1.70 -9.07 -22.95
C LEU A 129 2.88 -9.63 -22.15
N GLN A 130 3.96 -8.84 -22.06
CA GLN A 130 5.23 -9.21 -21.44
C GLN A 130 5.37 -8.63 -20.03
N ALA A 131 4.93 -7.39 -19.85
CA ALA A 131 4.95 -6.70 -18.56
C ALA A 131 3.82 -5.67 -18.48
N ALA A 132 3.37 -5.36 -17.26
CA ALA A 132 2.33 -4.37 -17.02
C ALA A 132 2.48 -3.69 -15.66
N CYS A 133 2.03 -2.45 -15.54
CA CYS A 133 2.02 -1.67 -14.31
C CYS A 133 0.76 -0.80 -14.24
N ALA A 134 0.06 -0.84 -13.10
CA ALA A 134 -0.94 0.16 -12.75
C ALA A 134 -0.24 1.32 -12.03
N LEU A 135 -0.13 2.45 -12.70
CA LEU A 135 0.51 3.67 -12.21
C LEU A 135 -0.56 4.74 -11.98
N TYR A 136 -0.33 5.60 -10.99
CA TYR A 136 -1.19 6.75 -10.74
C TYR A 136 -0.37 8.02 -10.59
N VAL A 137 -0.76 9.08 -11.28
CA VAL A 137 -0.23 10.43 -11.05
C VAL A 137 -1.02 11.07 -9.92
N LYS A 138 -0.33 11.51 -8.88
CA LYS A 138 -0.96 12.00 -7.65
C LYS A 138 -0.48 13.41 -7.28
N PRO A 139 -1.41 14.34 -6.98
CA PRO A 139 -1.08 15.68 -6.49
C PRO A 139 -0.90 15.73 -4.96
N HIS A 140 -1.03 14.60 -4.26
CA HIS A 140 -0.94 14.48 -2.80
C HIS A 140 -0.68 13.02 -2.38
N SER A 141 -0.26 12.78 -1.13
CA SER A 141 -0.05 11.40 -0.61
C SER A 141 -1.27 10.73 0.04
N TYR A 142 -2.47 11.33 -0.03
CA TYR A 142 -3.67 10.69 0.55
C TYR A 142 -4.04 9.37 -0.15
N GLY A 143 -4.40 8.38 0.68
CA GLY A 143 -4.79 7.03 0.25
C GLY A 143 -3.63 6.07 0.00
N GLU A 144 -2.38 6.53 0.09
CA GLU A 144 -1.18 5.71 -0.17
C GLU A 144 -0.71 4.91 1.05
N TYR A 145 -1.17 5.26 2.26
CA TYR A 145 -0.70 4.73 3.55
C TYR A 145 0.81 4.94 3.83
N VAL A 146 1.54 5.58 2.91
CA VAL A 146 2.89 6.11 3.08
C VAL A 146 2.83 7.60 2.77
N PHE A 147 3.07 8.44 3.77
CA PHE A 147 2.99 9.90 3.61
C PHE A 147 4.37 10.50 3.34
N ASP A 148 4.40 11.46 2.42
CA ASP A 148 5.62 12.12 1.94
C ASP A 148 5.75 13.56 2.47
N TRP A 149 5.08 13.90 3.57
CA TRP A 149 5.10 15.26 4.12
C TRP A 149 6.53 15.78 4.35
N ALA A 150 7.44 14.94 4.81
CA ALA A 150 8.84 15.32 5.00
C ALA A 150 9.56 15.63 3.68
N TRP A 151 9.22 14.94 2.59
CA TRP A 151 9.76 15.22 1.26
C TRP A 151 9.16 16.48 0.67
N ALA A 152 7.83 16.62 0.74
CA ALA A 152 7.12 17.80 0.28
C ALA A 152 7.61 19.09 0.99
N ASP A 153 7.78 19.03 2.31
CA ASP A 153 8.34 20.11 3.12
C ASP A 153 9.80 20.44 2.73
N ALA A 154 10.63 19.42 2.49
CA ALA A 154 12.00 19.64 2.02
C ALA A 154 12.04 20.33 0.64
N TYR A 155 11.20 19.92 -0.31
CA TYR A 155 11.10 20.56 -1.63
C TYR A 155 10.63 22.02 -1.50
N ALA A 156 9.59 22.26 -0.70
CA ALA A 156 9.05 23.60 -0.45
C ALA A 156 10.09 24.54 0.16
N ARG A 157 10.91 24.08 1.11
CA ARG A 157 12.04 24.85 1.66
C ARG A 157 13.09 25.26 0.63
N HIS A 158 13.14 24.57 -0.51
CA HIS A 158 14.04 24.88 -1.63
C HIS A 158 13.31 25.51 -2.82
N GLY A 159 12.04 25.90 -2.68
CA GLY A 159 11.25 26.52 -3.75
C GLY A 159 10.95 25.57 -4.91
N LEU A 160 10.95 24.26 -4.66
CA LEU A 160 10.62 23.23 -5.64
C LEU A 160 9.23 22.66 -5.36
N GLU A 161 8.54 22.22 -6.41
CA GLU A 161 7.27 21.51 -6.30
C GLU A 161 7.53 20.01 -6.17
N TYR A 162 6.98 19.40 -5.12
CA TYR A 162 7.08 17.95 -4.91
C TYR A 162 5.95 17.17 -5.60
N TYR A 163 4.84 17.82 -5.90
CA TYR A 163 3.72 17.20 -6.61
C TYR A 163 3.56 17.89 -7.97
N PRO A 164 3.05 17.18 -9.00
CA PRO A 164 2.61 15.79 -8.96
C PRO A 164 3.76 14.77 -8.98
N LYS A 165 3.47 13.57 -8.45
CA LYS A 165 4.38 12.41 -8.49
C LYS A 165 3.70 11.20 -9.10
N ALA A 166 4.47 10.26 -9.62
CA ALA A 166 3.99 8.96 -10.06
C ALA A 166 4.06 7.91 -8.93
N VAL A 167 3.01 7.10 -8.80
CA VAL A 167 2.92 6.06 -7.77
C VAL A 167 2.42 4.75 -8.38
N ALA A 168 3.22 3.70 -8.28
CA ALA A 168 2.83 2.32 -8.53
C ALA A 168 2.41 1.67 -7.20
N ALA A 169 1.11 1.57 -6.98
CA ALA A 169 0.51 1.02 -5.77
C ALA A 169 -0.89 0.47 -6.07
N VAL A 170 -1.39 -0.38 -5.18
CA VAL A 170 -2.82 -0.69 -5.15
C VAL A 170 -3.53 0.44 -4.38
N PRO A 171 -4.54 1.13 -4.97
CA PRO A 171 -5.25 2.18 -4.27
C PRO A 171 -5.88 1.68 -2.96
N PHE A 172 -5.73 2.48 -1.91
CA PHE A 172 -6.33 2.27 -0.59
C PHE A 172 -6.02 0.91 0.08
N THR A 173 -5.00 0.18 -0.40
CA THR A 173 -4.75 -1.20 0.02
C THR A 173 -3.25 -1.40 0.31
N PRO A 174 -2.82 -1.26 1.58
CA PRO A 174 -1.40 -1.30 1.98
C PRO A 174 -0.84 -2.72 2.09
N VAL A 175 -1.01 -3.52 1.04
CA VAL A 175 -0.61 -4.93 0.99
C VAL A 175 0.68 -5.11 0.19
N PRO A 176 1.70 -5.80 0.70
CA PRO A 176 2.87 -6.18 -0.08
C PRO A 176 2.50 -7.01 -1.32
N GLY A 177 3.22 -6.82 -2.42
CA GLY A 177 3.07 -7.63 -3.62
C GLY A 177 3.63 -6.93 -4.86
N ALA A 178 3.48 -7.60 -6.01
CA ALA A 178 3.97 -7.06 -7.28
C ALA A 178 3.36 -5.68 -7.58
N ARG A 179 4.16 -4.79 -8.15
CA ARG A 179 3.81 -3.49 -8.73
C ARG A 179 4.19 -3.44 -10.20
N LEU A 180 5.22 -4.20 -10.57
CA LEU A 180 5.62 -4.44 -11.94
C LEU A 180 5.33 -5.91 -12.29
N LEU A 181 4.16 -6.15 -12.88
CA LEU A 181 3.83 -7.47 -13.42
C LEU A 181 4.77 -7.73 -14.60
N ALA A 182 5.48 -8.86 -14.62
CA ALA A 182 6.41 -9.17 -15.70
C ALA A 182 6.61 -10.67 -15.84
N ARG A 183 6.89 -11.14 -17.06
CA ARG A 183 7.18 -12.56 -17.33
C ARG A 183 8.56 -12.98 -16.81
N ASP A 184 9.51 -12.06 -16.79
CA ASP A 184 10.88 -12.30 -16.32
C ASP A 184 11.52 -11.02 -15.77
N ALA A 185 12.74 -11.15 -15.24
CA ALA A 185 13.48 -10.02 -14.69
C ALA A 185 13.87 -8.96 -15.75
N ALA A 186 14.13 -9.37 -16.99
CA ALA A 186 14.55 -8.48 -18.06
C ALA A 186 13.40 -7.57 -18.52
N THR A 187 12.22 -8.14 -18.73
CA THR A 187 10.97 -7.43 -19.06
C THR A 187 10.54 -6.51 -17.92
N ARG A 188 10.73 -6.92 -16.65
CA ARG A 188 10.49 -6.06 -15.48
C ARG A 188 11.37 -4.82 -15.47
N LEU A 189 12.68 -5.00 -15.69
CA LEU A 189 13.62 -3.90 -15.75
C LEU A 189 13.35 -2.97 -16.94
N ALA A 190 13.02 -3.54 -18.11
CA ALA A 190 12.64 -2.78 -19.29
C ALA A 190 11.38 -1.92 -19.05
N LEU A 191 10.36 -2.48 -18.38
CA LEU A 191 9.16 -1.72 -17.99
C LEU A 191 9.52 -0.57 -17.05
N LEU A 192 10.34 -0.83 -16.03
CA LEU A 192 10.73 0.22 -15.10
C LEU A 192 11.54 1.34 -15.77
N GLN A 193 12.46 1.00 -16.67
CA GLN A 193 13.21 1.99 -17.44
C GLN A 193 12.28 2.84 -18.31
N ALA A 194 11.28 2.22 -18.94
CA ALA A 194 10.25 2.95 -19.70
C ALA A 194 9.42 3.89 -18.81
N LEU A 195 9.02 3.44 -17.62
CA LEU A 195 8.31 4.28 -16.64
C LEU A 195 9.15 5.48 -16.19
N LEU A 196 10.45 5.29 -15.94
CA LEU A 196 11.36 6.37 -15.56
C LEU A 196 11.54 7.39 -16.68
N ALA A 197 11.72 6.93 -17.92
CA ALA A 197 11.80 7.81 -19.09
C ALA A 197 10.52 8.63 -19.26
N TRP A 198 9.36 7.97 -19.17
CA TRP A 198 8.07 8.66 -19.24
C TRP A 198 7.87 9.67 -18.10
N CYS A 199 8.25 9.33 -16.86
CA CYS A 199 8.15 10.27 -15.73
C CYS A 199 9.03 11.50 -15.92
N ALA A 200 10.21 11.35 -16.54
CA ALA A 200 11.08 12.46 -16.88
C ALA A 200 10.48 13.35 -17.97
N ASP A 201 9.93 12.75 -19.04
CA ASP A 201 9.27 13.47 -20.13
C ASP A 201 7.99 14.20 -19.65
N ALA A 202 7.28 13.62 -18.68
CA ALA A 202 6.10 14.21 -18.04
C ALA A 202 6.44 15.21 -16.92
N GLU A 203 7.72 15.51 -16.69
CA GLU A 203 8.22 16.44 -15.65
C GLU A 203 7.68 16.13 -14.23
N LEU A 204 7.45 14.86 -13.92
CA LEU A 204 7.02 14.46 -12.57
C LEU A 204 8.18 14.58 -11.60
N SER A 205 7.90 14.87 -10.33
CA SER A 205 8.95 15.04 -9.32
C SER A 205 9.68 13.72 -8.98
N SER A 206 8.93 12.61 -8.96
CA SER A 206 9.42 11.29 -8.61
C SER A 206 8.51 10.15 -9.07
N LEU A 207 9.08 8.95 -9.11
CA LEU A 207 8.37 7.67 -9.24
C LEU A 207 8.49 6.87 -7.94
N HIS A 208 7.37 6.42 -7.39
CA HIS A 208 7.30 5.66 -6.15
C HIS A 208 6.69 4.27 -6.38
N LEU A 209 7.41 3.20 -6.01
CA LEU A 209 6.84 1.85 -5.91
C LEU A 209 6.55 1.56 -4.44
N LEU A 210 5.29 1.39 -4.07
CA LEU A 210 4.88 1.23 -2.66
C LEU A 210 4.48 -0.20 -2.33
N PHE A 211 4.98 -0.73 -1.22
CA PHE A 211 4.76 -2.11 -0.79
C PHE A 211 5.17 -3.11 -1.89
N ALA A 212 6.31 -2.83 -2.53
CA ALA A 212 6.83 -3.59 -3.66
C ALA A 212 7.27 -5.00 -3.23
N ALA A 213 7.14 -5.97 -4.14
CA ALA A 213 7.72 -7.30 -3.97
C ALA A 213 9.25 -7.26 -4.16
N ASP A 214 9.96 -8.27 -3.65
CA ASP A 214 11.42 -8.32 -3.69
C ASP A 214 11.97 -8.23 -5.13
N GLU A 215 11.27 -8.81 -6.11
CA GLU A 215 11.67 -8.76 -7.52
C GLU A 215 11.58 -7.33 -8.10
N ASP A 216 10.61 -6.55 -7.64
CA ASP A 216 10.44 -5.15 -8.05
C ASP A 216 11.50 -4.27 -7.37
N VAL A 217 11.81 -4.54 -6.10
CA VAL A 217 12.90 -3.86 -5.38
C VAL A 217 14.23 -4.12 -6.07
N GLN A 218 14.52 -5.36 -6.48
CA GLN A 218 15.74 -5.70 -7.22
C GLN A 218 15.83 -4.95 -8.55
N ALA A 219 14.76 -4.95 -9.35
CA ALA A 219 14.72 -4.20 -10.61
C ALA A 219 14.90 -2.69 -10.38
N ALA A 220 14.31 -2.15 -9.31
CA ALA A 220 14.42 -0.75 -8.95
C ALA A 220 15.82 -0.34 -8.50
N GLN A 221 16.51 -1.17 -7.72
CA GLN A 221 17.91 -0.95 -7.36
C GLN A 221 18.83 -1.01 -8.58
N GLN A 222 18.59 -1.95 -9.51
CA GLN A 222 19.31 -2.03 -10.78
C GLN A 222 19.11 -0.78 -11.65
N ALA A 223 17.91 -0.19 -11.62
CA ALA A 223 17.60 1.05 -12.31
C ALA A 223 18.04 2.33 -11.54
N GLY A 224 18.70 2.18 -10.40
CA GLY A 224 19.25 3.30 -9.62
C GLY A 224 18.25 4.03 -8.72
N LEU A 225 17.05 3.47 -8.49
CA LEU A 225 16.11 4.02 -7.51
C LEU A 225 16.62 3.76 -6.08
N MET A 226 16.28 4.67 -5.16
CA MET A 226 16.68 4.58 -3.76
C MET A 226 15.66 3.81 -2.93
N LEU A 227 16.14 2.84 -2.16
CA LEU A 227 15.32 2.10 -1.23
C LEU A 227 15.04 2.91 0.05
N ARG A 228 13.76 3.06 0.39
CA ARG A 228 13.25 3.65 1.62
C ARG A 228 12.54 2.58 2.43
N HIS A 229 13.10 2.27 3.59
CA HIS A 229 12.46 1.38 4.56
C HIS A 229 11.43 2.11 5.40
N THR A 230 10.34 1.42 5.69
CA THR A 230 9.31 1.85 6.64
C THR A 230 8.79 0.64 7.43
N VAL A 231 8.09 0.89 8.53
CA VAL A 231 7.66 -0.15 9.49
C VAL A 231 6.14 -0.21 9.51
N GLN A 232 5.59 -1.43 9.34
CA GLN A 232 4.19 -1.71 9.68
C GLN A 232 4.10 -2.34 11.07
N PHE A 233 3.05 -1.98 11.78
CA PHE A 233 2.65 -2.63 13.01
C PHE A 233 1.42 -3.47 12.74
N HIS A 234 1.51 -4.77 12.98
CA HIS A 234 0.37 -5.68 12.84
C HIS A 234 -0.09 -6.11 14.23
N TRP A 235 -1.36 -5.83 14.53
CA TRP A 235 -2.03 -6.32 15.73
C TRP A 235 -2.73 -7.63 15.41
N LYS A 236 -2.27 -8.71 16.04
CA LYS A 236 -2.97 -9.99 15.97
C LYS A 236 -3.99 -10.02 17.10
N ASN A 237 -5.26 -10.02 16.74
CA ASN A 237 -6.31 -10.26 17.71
C ASN A 237 -6.30 -11.74 18.08
N VAL A 238 -5.85 -12.07 19.28
CA VAL A 238 -6.02 -13.40 19.85
C VAL A 238 -7.40 -13.45 20.50
N ALA A 239 -8.24 -14.39 20.06
CA ALA A 239 -9.56 -14.57 20.65
C ALA A 239 -9.42 -14.72 22.17
N PRO A 240 -10.23 -14.03 22.98
CA PRO A 240 -10.19 -14.21 24.42
C PRO A 240 -10.50 -15.68 24.71
N THR A 241 -9.52 -16.38 25.29
CA THR A 241 -9.76 -17.71 25.88
C THR A 241 -10.65 -17.47 27.09
N LEU A 242 -11.96 -17.54 26.91
CA LEU A 242 -12.88 -17.65 28.03
C LEU A 242 -12.49 -18.94 28.76
N PRO A 243 -12.04 -18.89 30.04
CA PRO A 243 -12.03 -20.11 30.81
C PRO A 243 -13.49 -20.57 30.88
N THR A 244 -13.78 -21.72 30.27
CA THR A 244 -15.02 -22.45 30.50
C THR A 244 -15.02 -22.83 31.98
N ALA A 245 -15.43 -21.91 32.84
CA ALA A 245 -15.95 -22.25 34.15
C ALA A 245 -17.28 -22.93 33.88
N CYS A 246 -17.21 -24.24 33.61
CA CYS A 246 -18.35 -25.13 33.74
C CYS A 246 -18.69 -25.08 35.23
N GLY A 247 -19.53 -24.12 35.60
CA GLY A 247 -20.09 -24.04 36.92
C GLY A 247 -20.90 -25.31 37.11
N SER A 248 -20.39 -26.23 37.93
CA SER A 248 -21.28 -27.11 38.67
C SER A 248 -22.33 -26.20 39.31
N LEU A 249 -23.57 -26.28 38.87
CA LEU A 249 -24.68 -25.67 39.57
C LEU A 249 -24.57 -26.10 41.04
N PRO A 250 -24.73 -25.19 42.02
CA PRO A 250 -24.93 -25.65 43.38
C PRO A 250 -26.15 -26.59 43.38
N PRO A 251 -26.10 -27.73 44.08
CA PRO A 251 -27.24 -28.63 44.14
C PRO A 251 -28.48 -27.87 44.63
N GLU A 252 -29.62 -28.22 44.05
CA GLU A 252 -30.92 -27.63 44.32
C GLU A 252 -31.18 -27.62 45.84
N GLY A 253 -31.28 -26.42 46.44
CA GLY A 253 -31.49 -26.24 47.88
C GLY A 253 -30.42 -25.45 48.65
N ALA A 254 -29.36 -24.96 48.02
CA ALA A 254 -28.38 -24.10 48.69
C ALA A 254 -29.00 -22.74 49.09
N GLN A 255 -29.23 -22.53 50.40
CA GLN A 255 -29.72 -21.24 50.91
C GLN A 255 -28.63 -20.16 50.83
N PRO A 256 -28.97 -18.91 50.46
CA PRO A 256 -28.00 -17.82 50.43
C PRO A 256 -27.55 -17.50 51.85
N ALA A 257 -26.23 -17.48 52.07
CA ALA A 257 -25.65 -17.05 53.34
C ALA A 257 -25.99 -15.58 53.59
N LEU A 258 -26.81 -15.34 54.61
CA LEU A 258 -27.08 -14.03 55.19
C LEU A 258 -25.82 -13.53 55.91
N GLY A 259 -25.16 -12.53 55.32
CA GLY A 259 -24.05 -11.79 55.93
C GLY A 259 -24.03 -10.36 55.41
N ARG A 260 -24.14 -9.40 56.33
CA ARG A 260 -24.27 -7.95 56.11
C ARG A 260 -22.95 -7.25 56.57
N PRO A 261 -22.86 -5.91 56.57
CA PRO A 261 -22.42 -4.98 55.53
C PRO A 261 -21.01 -4.37 55.77
N GLY A 262 -20.32 -3.90 54.72
CA GLY A 262 -19.28 -2.86 54.86
C GLY A 262 -18.08 -2.96 53.91
N GLY A 263 -17.88 -1.91 53.08
CA GLY A 263 -16.64 -1.48 52.40
C GLY A 263 -16.06 -2.43 51.35
N GLY A 264 -15.81 -2.08 50.09
CA GLY A 264 -15.60 -0.81 49.42
C GLY A 264 -14.43 -1.01 48.44
N LEU A 265 -14.73 -1.05 47.14
CA LEU A 265 -13.96 -0.49 46.00
C LEU A 265 -14.47 -1.12 44.69
N ALA A 266 -14.71 -0.22 43.74
CA ALA A 266 -15.45 -0.43 42.50
C ALA A 266 -14.80 -1.47 41.58
N VAL A 267 -15.56 -2.51 41.24
CA VAL A 267 -15.33 -3.38 40.10
C VAL A 267 -15.99 -2.73 38.88
N ALA A 268 -15.22 -2.50 37.81
CA ALA A 268 -15.74 -2.07 36.52
C ALA A 268 -16.78 -3.11 36.02
N PRO A 269 -17.91 -2.68 35.41
CA PRO A 269 -18.96 -3.63 35.04
C PRO A 269 -18.51 -4.47 33.85
N THR A 270 -18.32 -5.77 34.08
CA THR A 270 -18.25 -6.75 33.01
C THR A 270 -19.65 -6.89 32.41
N LEU A 271 -19.82 -6.51 31.14
CA LEU A 271 -21.04 -6.78 30.39
C LEU A 271 -21.24 -8.30 30.28
N PRO A 272 -22.34 -8.89 30.79
CA PRO A 272 -22.73 -10.22 30.39
C PRO A 272 -23.47 -10.09 29.05
N ALA A 273 -22.81 -10.45 27.96
CA ALA A 273 -23.50 -10.77 26.72
C ALA A 273 -24.17 -12.14 26.89
N ALA A 274 -25.39 -12.16 27.43
CA ALA A 274 -26.26 -13.32 27.34
C ALA A 274 -26.98 -13.28 25.99
N CYS A 275 -26.60 -14.17 25.07
CA CYS A 275 -27.32 -14.41 23.83
C CYS A 275 -28.27 -15.59 24.02
N GLY A 276 -29.57 -15.32 23.87
CA GLY A 276 -30.54 -16.20 23.21
C GLY A 276 -30.97 -17.48 23.91
N SER A 277 -32.16 -17.46 24.51
CA SER A 277 -33.11 -18.56 24.35
C SER A 277 -34.49 -17.99 23.98
N LEU A 278 -35.03 -18.46 22.86
CA LEU A 278 -36.41 -18.20 22.42
C LEU A 278 -37.39 -18.75 23.47
N PRO A 279 -38.55 -18.12 23.71
CA PRO A 279 -39.57 -18.70 24.57
C PRO A 279 -40.21 -19.92 23.86
N PRO A 280 -40.59 -20.98 24.61
CA PRO A 280 -41.31 -22.10 24.03
C PRO A 280 -42.75 -21.73 23.63
N GLU A 281 -43.26 -22.45 22.63
CA GLU A 281 -44.60 -22.34 22.04
C GLU A 281 -45.70 -22.49 23.12
N GLY A 282 -46.59 -21.50 23.28
CA GLY A 282 -47.79 -21.60 24.14
C GLY A 282 -48.05 -20.48 25.16
N ALA A 283 -47.25 -19.40 25.23
CA ALA A 283 -47.52 -18.30 26.17
C ALA A 283 -48.63 -17.35 25.66
N GLN A 284 -49.77 -17.29 26.35
CA GLN A 284 -50.86 -16.34 26.07
C GLN A 284 -50.50 -14.91 26.52
N PRO A 285 -50.94 -13.87 25.79
CA PRO A 285 -50.66 -12.48 26.16
C PRO A 285 -51.57 -12.02 27.32
N ALA A 286 -50.96 -11.61 28.43
CA ALA A 286 -51.67 -10.98 29.52
C ALA A 286 -52.02 -9.52 29.17
N LEU A 287 -53.33 -9.25 29.11
CA LEU A 287 -53.97 -7.94 29.11
C LEU A 287 -53.55 -7.09 30.32
N GLY A 288 -53.36 -5.78 30.11
CA GLY A 288 -53.35 -4.81 31.20
C GLY A 288 -52.78 -3.43 30.83
N ARG A 289 -53.60 -2.55 30.25
CA ARG A 289 -53.49 -1.08 30.34
C ARG A 289 -54.29 -0.64 31.57
N PRO A 290 -53.98 0.47 32.30
CA PRO A 290 -54.40 1.80 31.82
C PRO A 290 -53.56 3.04 32.26
N GLY A 291 -53.74 4.15 31.52
CA GLY A 291 -53.40 5.56 31.85
C GLY A 291 -52.00 6.01 31.39
N GLY A 292 -51.76 6.98 30.49
CA GLY A 292 -52.45 8.23 30.12
C GLY A 292 -51.61 9.42 30.66
N GLY A 293 -51.13 10.42 29.93
CA GLY A 293 -51.13 10.77 28.50
C GLY A 293 -50.18 11.96 28.21
N LEU A 294 -49.99 12.23 26.91
CA LEU A 294 -49.72 13.50 26.18
C LEU A 294 -48.85 14.62 26.79
N ALA A 295 -47.78 15.02 26.08
CA ALA A 295 -47.65 16.32 25.37
C ALA A 295 -46.26 16.49 24.69
N VAL A 296 -46.23 16.55 23.35
CA VAL A 296 -45.92 17.73 22.47
C VAL A 296 -44.44 18.14 22.40
N ALA A 297 -43.88 18.06 21.19
CA ALA A 297 -42.61 18.63 20.78
C ALA A 297 -42.78 20.07 20.26
N PRO A 298 -41.78 20.96 20.38
CA PRO A 298 -41.71 22.16 19.57
C PRO A 298 -40.85 21.92 18.31
N THR A 299 -41.27 22.61 17.25
CA THR A 299 -40.61 22.83 15.95
C THR A 299 -39.19 23.31 16.03
#